data_AF-A0A7S0DNF3-F1
#
_entry.id   AF-A0A7S0DNF3-F1
#
_cell.length_a   1.000
_cell.length_b   1.000
_cell.length_c   1.000
_cell.angle_alpha   90.00
_cell.angle_beta   90.00
_cell.angle_gamma   90.00
#
_symmetry.space_group_name_H-M   'P 1'
#
loop_
_entity.id
_entity.type
_entity.pdbx_description
1 polymer ?
#
loop_
_entity_poly.entity_id
_entity_poly.type
_entity_poly.pdbx_seq_one_letter_code
_entity_poly.pdbx_strand_id
1 'polypeptide(L)'
;LLASIMRRFGRVFRPPRSALFGRRAMSTKTFEIYRWNPDEGGEPKMQAYDINLKECGPMVLDALIKIKNEVDPTLTFRRSCREGICGSCAMNIDGGNNLACLHKIEDNGQSTKIYPLPHMGVDP
;
A
#
# COMPACT_ATOMS: atom_id res chain seq x y z
N LEU A 1 41.49 61.31 -16.89
CA LEU A 1 41.91 60.74 -15.59
C LEU A 1 40.66 60.21 -14.92
N LEU A 2 40.46 58.96 -14.52
CA LEU A 2 41.30 57.76 -14.39
C LEU A 2 40.31 56.58 -14.45
N ALA A 3 40.69 55.53 -15.16
CA ALA A 3 40.03 54.23 -15.11
C ALA A 3 40.23 53.57 -13.72
N SER A 4 39.51 52.45 -13.51
CA SER A 4 39.60 51.51 -12.37
C SER A 4 38.53 51.80 -11.29
N ILE A 5 37.68 50.87 -10.84
CA ILE A 5 38.02 49.62 -10.17
C ILE A 5 36.80 48.64 -10.20
N MET A 6 37.03 47.43 -10.74
CA MET A 6 36.46 46.11 -10.38
C MET A 6 34.93 45.93 -10.28
N ARG A 7 34.25 45.29 -11.25
CA ARG A 7 34.12 43.81 -11.42
C ARG A 7 34.33 43.01 -10.12
N ARG A 8 33.24 42.45 -9.54
CA ARG A 8 33.10 40.98 -9.36
C ARG A 8 31.90 40.55 -8.50
N PHE A 9 31.32 39.42 -8.93
CA PHE A 9 30.45 38.49 -8.21
C PHE A 9 28.96 38.84 -8.08
N GLY A 10 28.25 38.74 -9.21
CA GLY A 10 26.97 38.04 -9.21
C GLY A 10 27.19 36.58 -8.79
N ARG A 11 26.77 36.22 -7.58
CA ARG A 11 26.63 34.82 -7.18
C ARG A 11 25.30 34.32 -7.74
N VAL A 12 25.35 33.74 -8.93
CA VAL A 12 24.32 32.78 -9.35
C VAL A 12 24.34 31.65 -8.32
N PHE A 13 23.33 31.60 -7.46
CA PHE A 13 23.15 30.50 -6.53
C PHE A 13 22.90 29.24 -7.35
N ARG A 14 23.93 28.41 -7.50
CA ARG A 14 23.86 27.12 -8.19
C ARG A 14 23.50 26.10 -7.11
N PRO A 15 22.24 25.62 -7.03
CA PRO A 15 21.91 24.59 -6.07
C PRO A 15 22.75 23.32 -6.35
N PRO A 16 23.05 22.51 -5.32
CA PRO A 16 23.71 21.22 -5.53
C PRO A 16 22.86 20.36 -6.49
N ARG A 17 23.55 19.61 -7.36
CA ARG A 17 22.96 18.75 -8.42
C ARG A 17 21.92 17.72 -7.93
N SER A 18 21.75 17.55 -6.62
CA SER A 18 20.75 16.66 -6.02
C SER A 18 19.34 17.26 -5.91
N ALA A 19 19.14 18.54 -6.21
CA ALA A 19 17.82 19.21 -6.11
C ALA A 19 16.92 19.04 -7.37
N LEU A 20 17.19 18.03 -8.20
CA LEU A 20 16.39 17.69 -9.41
C LEU A 20 15.93 16.23 -9.38
N PHE A 21 15.52 15.74 -8.22
CA PHE A 21 14.54 14.67 -8.19
C PHE A 21 13.27 15.30 -7.64
N GLY A 22 12.35 15.64 -8.54
CA GLY A 22 10.97 15.88 -8.13
C GLY A 22 10.58 14.73 -7.21
N ARG A 23 10.08 15.05 -6.02
CA ARG A 23 9.43 14.07 -5.15
C ARG A 23 8.30 13.46 -5.96
N ARG A 24 8.57 12.39 -6.71
CA ARG A 24 7.60 11.34 -6.93
C ARG A 24 7.34 10.85 -5.51
N ALA A 25 6.33 11.42 -4.85
CA ALA A 25 5.84 10.91 -3.59
C ALA A 25 5.79 9.39 -3.74
N MET A 26 6.50 8.69 -2.86
CA MET A 26 6.38 7.24 -2.80
C MET A 26 4.94 7.02 -2.37
N SER A 27 4.07 6.71 -3.33
CA SER A 27 2.64 6.44 -3.11
C SER A 27 2.57 5.06 -2.46
N THR A 28 3.04 5.00 -1.23
CA THR A 28 3.05 3.81 -0.39
C THR A 28 1.76 3.84 0.40
N LYS A 29 1.05 2.72 0.40
CA LYS A 29 -0.19 2.54 1.16
C LYS A 29 0.03 1.44 2.18
N THR A 30 -0.39 1.70 3.40
CA THR A 30 -0.36 0.71 4.48
C THR A 30 -1.67 -0.08 4.49
N PHE A 31 -1.56 -1.40 4.51
CA PHE A 31 -2.67 -2.33 4.70
C PHE A 31 -2.52 -3.02 6.06
N GLU A 32 -3.49 -2.83 6.94
CA GLU A 32 -3.58 -3.54 8.21
C GLU A 32 -4.50 -4.75 8.03
N ILE A 33 -3.92 -5.95 8.09
CA ILE A 33 -4.63 -7.19 7.79
C ILE A 33 -4.75 -8.03 9.06
N TYR A 34 -5.96 -8.51 9.33
CA TYR A 34 -6.23 -9.49 10.38
C TYR A 34 -5.49 -10.81 10.11
N ARG A 35 -4.73 -11.27 11.10
CA ARG A 35 -3.96 -12.51 11.07
C ARG A 35 -4.30 -13.37 12.27
N TRP A 36 -4.57 -14.63 12.00
CA TRP A 36 -4.73 -15.66 13.02
C TRP A 36 -4.19 -16.97 12.47
N ASN A 37 -3.44 -17.70 13.30
CA ASN A 37 -2.95 -19.04 12.99
C ASN A 37 -3.46 -20.00 14.08
N PRO A 38 -4.38 -20.92 13.76
CA PRO A 38 -4.91 -21.86 14.74
C PRO A 38 -3.86 -22.84 15.27
N ASP A 39 -2.82 -23.16 14.48
CA ASP A 39 -1.80 -24.15 14.85
C ASP A 39 -0.81 -23.61 15.88
N GLU A 40 -0.59 -22.30 15.90
CA GLU A 40 0.32 -21.63 16.85
C GLU A 40 -0.36 -21.29 18.18
N GLY A 41 -1.68 -21.49 18.31
CA GLY A 41 -2.43 -21.23 19.54
C GLY A 41 -2.44 -19.76 19.99
N GLY A 42 -2.10 -18.83 19.10
CA GLY A 42 -1.99 -17.40 19.39
C GLY A 42 -3.31 -16.63 19.25
N GLU A 43 -3.36 -15.46 19.89
CA GLU A 43 -4.46 -14.51 19.72
C GLU A 43 -4.42 -13.86 18.32
N PRO A 44 -5.59 -13.53 17.73
CA PRO A 44 -5.62 -12.78 16.49
C PRO A 44 -4.96 -11.41 16.62
N LYS A 45 -4.24 -10.99 15.57
CA LYS A 45 -3.52 -9.72 15.53
C LYS A 45 -3.73 -8.99 14.22
N MET A 46 -3.57 -7.67 14.25
CA MET A 46 -3.47 -6.85 13.05
C MET A 46 -2.00 -6.72 12.65
N GLN A 47 -1.68 -7.05 11.41
CA GLN A 47 -0.34 -6.89 10.86
C GLN A 47 -0.35 -5.86 9.73
N ALA A 48 0.56 -4.90 9.79
CA ALA A 48 0.69 -3.83 8.80
C ALA A 48 1.66 -4.23 7.69
N TYR A 49 1.29 -3.90 6.44
CA TYR A 49 2.11 -4.10 5.25
C TYR A 49 2.12 -2.83 4.40
N ASP A 50 3.31 -2.34 4.08
CA ASP A 50 3.49 -1.16 3.23
C ASP A 50 3.69 -1.58 1.78
N ILE A 51 2.82 -1.09 0.89
CA ILE A 51 2.80 -1.46 -0.52
C ILE A 51 2.96 -0.23 -1.41
N ASN A 52 3.91 -0.29 -2.34
CA ASN A 52 4.09 0.72 -3.37
C ASN A 52 2.98 0.60 -4.44
N LEU A 53 2.08 1.59 -4.47
CA LEU A 53 0.93 1.61 -5.40
C LEU A 53 1.34 1.73 -6.88
N LYS A 54 2.57 2.15 -7.21
CA LYS A 54 3.04 2.20 -8.61
C LYS A 54 3.34 0.83 -9.19
N GLU A 55 3.59 -0.15 -8.32
CA GLU A 55 3.95 -1.53 -8.66
C GLU A 55 2.84 -2.50 -8.27
N CYS A 56 1.64 -1.98 -8.03
CA CYS A 56 0.47 -2.72 -7.63
C CYS A 56 -0.69 -2.42 -8.59
N GLY A 57 -1.56 -3.41 -8.80
CA GLY A 57 -2.84 -3.17 -9.47
C GLY A 57 -3.76 -2.26 -8.65
N PRO A 58 -4.83 -1.73 -9.26
CA PRO A 58 -5.68 -0.73 -8.62
C PRO A 58 -6.63 -1.29 -7.55
N MET A 59 -6.80 -2.62 -7.48
CA MET A 59 -7.78 -3.25 -6.59
C MET A 59 -7.12 -3.80 -5.33
N VAL A 60 -7.89 -3.89 -4.23
CA VAL A 60 -7.40 -4.45 -2.96
C VAL A 60 -6.91 -5.89 -3.13
N LEU A 61 -7.55 -6.69 -3.99
CA LEU A 61 -7.08 -8.05 -4.29
C LEU A 61 -5.67 -8.06 -4.90
N ASP A 62 -5.30 -7.06 -5.70
CA ASP A 62 -3.96 -6.98 -6.29
C ASP A 62 -2.91 -6.73 -5.20
N ALA A 63 -3.22 -5.87 -4.23
CA ALA A 63 -2.36 -5.63 -3.07
C ALA A 63 -2.20 -6.89 -2.21
N LEU A 64 -3.30 -7.61 -1.94
CA LEU A 64 -3.24 -8.87 -1.18
C LEU A 64 -2.39 -9.94 -1.87
N ILE A 65 -2.51 -10.06 -3.20
CA ILE A 65 -1.68 -10.98 -3.99
C ILE A 65 -0.21 -10.56 -3.96
N LYS A 66 0.07 -9.25 -4.08
CA LYS A 66 1.44 -8.73 -4.01
C LYS A 66 2.08 -9.01 -2.65
N ILE A 67 1.35 -8.74 -1.56
CA ILE A 67 1.80 -9.07 -0.19
C ILE A 67 2.12 -10.56 -0.10
N LYS A 68 1.22 -11.44 -0.55
CA LYS A 68 1.44 -12.88 -0.48
C LYS A 68 2.67 -13.34 -1.28
N ASN A 69 2.85 -12.80 -2.48
CA ASN A 69 3.90 -13.27 -3.38
C ASN A 69 5.29 -12.71 -3.03
N GLU A 70 5.36 -11.48 -2.53
CA GLU A 70 6.62 -10.74 -2.43
C GLU A 70 7.05 -10.46 -0.97
N VAL A 71 6.10 -10.42 -0.03
CA VAL A 71 6.36 -9.97 1.35
C VAL A 71 6.14 -11.09 2.36
N ASP A 72 4.98 -11.74 2.31
CA ASP A 72 4.56 -12.73 3.30
C ASP A 72 3.75 -13.87 2.67
N PRO A 73 4.41 -14.99 2.30
CA PRO A 73 3.73 -16.14 1.69
C PRO A 73 2.73 -16.84 2.62
N THR A 74 2.78 -16.56 3.94
CA THR A 74 1.86 -17.14 4.93
C THR A 74 0.50 -16.44 4.97
N LEU A 75 0.34 -15.30 4.28
CA LEU A 75 -0.95 -14.63 4.15
C LEU A 75 -1.92 -15.49 3.35
N THR A 76 -3.07 -15.84 3.94
CA THR A 76 -4.08 -16.72 3.33
C THR A 76 -5.39 -15.97 3.12
N PHE A 77 -5.97 -16.10 1.93
CA PHE A 77 -7.28 -15.57 1.55
C PHE A 77 -7.84 -16.33 0.36
N ARG A 78 -9.17 -16.33 0.22
CA ARG A 78 -9.87 -16.97 -0.91
C ARG A 78 -9.96 -16.04 -2.11
N ARG A 79 -9.72 -16.59 -3.30
CA ARG A 79 -9.78 -15.90 -4.60
C ARG A 79 -9.94 -16.87 -5.75
N SER A 80 -10.69 -16.47 -6.78
CA SER A 80 -10.86 -17.22 -8.03
C SER A 80 -10.99 -16.30 -9.26
N CYS A 81 -12.19 -15.78 -9.57
CA CYS A 81 -12.49 -15.13 -10.86
C CYS A 81 -11.85 -13.74 -11.12
N ARG A 82 -11.53 -12.97 -10.07
CA ARG A 82 -11.04 -11.57 -10.16
C ARG A 82 -11.97 -10.54 -10.83
N GLU A 83 -13.20 -10.90 -11.16
CA GLU A 83 -14.18 -10.03 -11.84
C GLU A 83 -15.52 -9.93 -11.11
N GLY A 84 -15.56 -10.42 -9.86
CA GLY A 84 -16.71 -10.28 -8.97
C GLY A 84 -17.82 -11.32 -9.12
N ILE A 85 -17.71 -12.27 -10.05
CA ILE A 85 -18.80 -13.24 -10.29
C ILE A 85 -18.87 -14.38 -9.27
N CYS A 86 -17.72 -14.84 -8.74
CA CYS A 86 -17.69 -16.03 -7.86
C CYS A 86 -17.92 -15.74 -6.37
N GLY A 87 -17.85 -14.48 -5.93
CA GLY A 87 -17.94 -14.10 -4.52
C GLY A 87 -16.82 -14.58 -3.58
N SER A 88 -15.82 -15.34 -4.07
CA SER A 88 -14.82 -15.97 -3.20
C SER A 88 -13.92 -15.01 -2.42
N CYS A 89 -13.78 -13.76 -2.84
CA CYS A 89 -12.93 -12.75 -2.18
C CYS A 89 -13.75 -11.74 -1.35
N ALA A 90 -14.89 -12.17 -0.82
CA ALA A 90 -15.68 -11.39 0.12
C ALA A 90 -14.93 -11.25 1.45
N MET A 91 -14.77 -10.00 1.91
CA MET A 91 -14.12 -9.66 3.16
C MET A 91 -14.59 -8.28 3.62
N ASN A 92 -14.25 -7.89 4.85
CA ASN A 92 -14.52 -6.56 5.34
C ASN A 92 -13.33 -5.65 5.07
N ILE A 93 -13.55 -4.54 4.36
CA ILE A 93 -12.56 -3.55 3.97
C ILE A 93 -13.05 -2.20 4.51
N ASP A 94 -12.26 -1.59 5.39
CA ASP A 94 -12.56 -0.31 6.05
C ASP A 94 -13.95 -0.25 6.71
N GLY A 95 -14.37 -1.37 7.30
CA GLY A 95 -15.66 -1.51 8.01
C GLY A 95 -16.81 -1.97 7.12
N GLY A 96 -16.67 -1.96 5.78
CA GLY A 96 -17.69 -2.40 4.84
C GLY A 96 -17.41 -3.78 4.24
N ASN A 97 -18.43 -4.62 4.10
CA ASN A 97 -18.31 -5.91 3.42
C ASN A 97 -18.25 -5.69 1.90
N ASN A 98 -17.15 -6.09 1.29
CA ASN A 98 -16.84 -5.82 -0.11
C ASN A 98 -16.19 -7.03 -0.77
N LEU A 99 -16.19 -7.06 -2.10
CA LEU A 99 -15.37 -7.98 -2.89
C LEU A 99 -14.02 -7.34 -3.16
N ALA A 100 -12.93 -7.91 -2.65
CA ALA A 100 -11.59 -7.34 -2.80
C ALA A 100 -11.17 -7.12 -4.27
N CYS A 101 -11.70 -7.94 -5.20
CA CYS A 101 -11.43 -7.79 -6.63
C CYS A 101 -12.11 -6.60 -7.31
N LEU A 102 -13.15 -6.04 -6.70
CA LEU A 102 -13.87 -4.87 -7.24
C LEU A 102 -13.66 -3.61 -6.40
N HIS A 103 -13.09 -3.76 -5.20
CA HIS A 103 -12.83 -2.66 -4.29
C HIS A 103 -11.51 -1.97 -4.67
N LYS A 104 -11.59 -0.70 -5.08
CA LYS A 104 -10.42 0.11 -5.46
C LYS A 104 -9.62 0.51 -4.22
N ILE A 105 -8.31 0.62 -4.38
CA ILE A 105 -7.44 1.16 -3.34
C ILE A 105 -7.56 2.70 -3.34
N GLU A 106 -7.87 3.27 -2.19
CA GLU A 106 -7.90 4.72 -2.00
C GLU A 106 -6.51 5.26 -1.63
N ASP A 107 -5.98 6.19 -2.43
CA ASP A 107 -4.73 6.91 -2.13
C ASP A 107 -5.02 8.19 -1.34
N ASN A 108 -5.58 8.01 -0.13
CA ASN A 108 -5.98 9.08 0.79
C ASN A 108 -5.01 9.27 1.97
N GLY A 109 -3.87 8.56 1.96
CA GLY A 109 -2.86 8.58 3.02
C GLY A 109 -3.27 7.85 4.32
N GLN A 110 -4.49 7.32 4.41
CA GLN A 110 -4.94 6.51 5.55
C GLN A 110 -4.54 5.05 5.37
N SER A 111 -4.43 4.29 6.46
CA SER A 111 -4.28 2.84 6.41
C SER A 111 -5.61 2.17 6.01
N THR A 112 -5.57 1.17 5.13
CA THR A 112 -6.75 0.35 4.82
C THR A 112 -6.77 -0.88 5.72
N LYS A 113 -7.87 -1.09 6.44
CA LYS A 113 -8.05 -2.21 7.38
C LYS A 113 -8.84 -3.32 6.72
N ILE A 114 -8.32 -4.54 6.81
CA ILE A 114 -8.91 -5.73 6.19
C ILE A 114 -9.17 -6.79 7.26
N TYR A 115 -10.43 -7.21 7.36
CA TYR A 115 -10.89 -8.26 8.26
C TYR A 115 -11.63 -9.36 7.49
N PRO A 116 -11.74 -10.58 8.07
CA PRO A 116 -12.71 -11.57 7.60
C PRO A 116 -14.14 -11.02 7.62
N LEU A 117 -15.07 -11.76 7.01
CA LEU A 117 -16.48 -11.43 7.13
C LEU A 117 -16.92 -11.47 8.61
N PRO A 118 -17.70 -10.48 9.09
CA PRO A 118 -18.16 -10.45 10.47
C PRO A 118 -19.02 -11.67 10.83
N HIS A 119 -18.95 -12.09 12.09
CA HIS A 119 -19.79 -13.17 12.67
C HIS A 119 -19.65 -14.54 11.99
N MET A 120 -18.59 -14.76 11.22
CA MET A 120 -18.21 -16.08 10.70
C MET A 120 -17.03 -16.64 11.48
N GLY A 121 -16.96 -17.98 11.58
CA GLY A 121 -15.73 -18.65 11.99
C GLY A 121 -14.60 -18.34 11.00
N VAL A 122 -13.40 -18.10 11.52
CA VAL A 122 -12.21 -17.95 10.67
C VAL A 122 -11.71 -19.36 10.38
N ASP A 123 -11.75 -19.74 9.11
CA ASP A 123 -11.22 -21.04 8.69
C ASP A 123 -9.68 -21.03 8.76
N PRO A 124 -9.03 -22.15 9.17
CA PRO A 124 -7.57 -22.34 9.11
C PRO A 124 -6.97 -22.12 7.72
#